data_AF-A0AAU6L616-F1
#
_entry.id   AF-A0AAU6L616-F1
#
_cell.length_a   1.000
_cell.length_b   1.000
_cell.length_c   1.000
_cell.angle_alpha   90.00
_cell.angle_beta   90.00
_cell.angle_gamma   90.00
#
_symmetry.space_group_name_H-M   'P 1'
#
loop_
_entity.id
_entity.type
_entity.pdbx_description
1 polymer ?
#
loop_
_entity_poly.entity_id
_entity_poly.type
_entity_poly.pdbx_seq_one_letter_code
_entity_poly.pdbx_strand_id
1 'polypeptide(L)'
;MNPIPRPQPLITGDFSRPDGARHPHHPGTYVISDPTEIGAVEAARRQDAADHPVDDTFDCMCREDLHAEHRGPQARRLLDPLSQGGIPARHRARWVAAAPAELREYAAALAAGEEGPRAPHGVPPATLFSWLGAVRDEPRDAAWLLAERAPARLLAAAATEQLAWGVRETDRAGLDGAVRFFASEAFTTRHPKRRRVPDTARDRLLRHARSHRPADLAVLERRLLRAPEDRIRRS
;
A
#
# COMPACT_ATOMS: atom_id res chain seq x y z
N MET A 1 -29.86 25.30 5.09
CA MET A 1 -28.40 25.11 5.32
C MET A 1 -27.83 24.50 4.05
N ASN A 2 -26.94 25.20 3.35
CA ASN A 2 -26.23 24.61 2.21
C ASN A 2 -25.25 23.54 2.74
N PRO A 3 -25.17 22.35 2.13
CA PRO A 3 -24.19 21.35 2.52
C PRO A 3 -22.78 21.92 2.27
N ILE A 4 -21.93 21.88 3.30
CA ILE A 4 -20.51 22.23 3.17
C ILE A 4 -19.92 21.22 2.17
N PRO A 5 -19.37 21.68 1.04
CA PRO A 5 -18.76 20.77 0.07
C PRO A 5 -17.62 20.00 0.74
N ARG A 6 -17.60 18.68 0.55
CA ARG A 6 -16.48 17.85 1.04
C ARG A 6 -15.22 18.27 0.28
N PRO A 7 -14.07 18.42 0.97
CA PRO A 7 -12.82 18.70 0.28
C PRO A 7 -12.51 17.58 -0.71
N GLN A 8 -12.17 17.93 -1.94
CA GLN A 8 -11.77 16.95 -2.95
C GLN A 8 -10.42 16.34 -2.56
N PRO A 9 -10.21 15.03 -2.81
CA PRO A 9 -8.93 14.39 -2.52
C PRO A 9 -7.80 15.09 -3.28
N LEU A 10 -6.72 15.41 -2.57
CA LEU A 10 -5.53 15.97 -3.19
C LEU A 10 -4.74 14.81 -3.82
N ILE A 11 -4.78 14.72 -5.14
CA ILE A 11 -3.87 13.87 -5.89
C ILE A 11 -2.53 14.59 -5.94
N THR A 12 -1.59 14.11 -5.16
CA THR A 12 -0.25 14.68 -5.09
C THR A 12 0.68 13.84 -5.96
N GLY A 13 1.12 14.44 -7.06
CA GLY A 13 2.04 13.84 -8.03
C GLY A 13 3.43 14.47 -7.95
N ASP A 14 4.44 13.62 -8.09
CA ASP A 14 5.88 13.89 -8.12
C ASP A 14 6.47 14.51 -6.84
N PHE A 15 6.52 13.67 -5.79
CA PHE A 15 7.25 13.89 -4.55
C PHE A 15 8.77 13.67 -4.70
N SER A 16 9.29 13.66 -5.92
CA SER A 16 10.72 13.85 -6.12
C SER A 16 11.06 15.24 -5.62
N ARG A 17 12.01 15.33 -4.68
CA ARG A 17 12.64 16.64 -4.44
C ARG A 17 13.20 17.16 -5.78
N PRO A 18 13.36 18.48 -5.96
CA PRO A 18 13.99 19.03 -7.17
C PRO A 18 15.38 18.44 -7.48
N ASP A 19 16.05 17.88 -6.46
CA ASP A 19 17.33 17.16 -6.55
C ASP A 19 17.19 15.65 -6.86
N GLY A 20 15.98 15.15 -7.09
CA GLY A 20 15.67 13.75 -7.39
C GLY A 20 15.64 12.83 -6.17
N ALA A 21 15.90 13.33 -4.95
CA ALA A 21 15.89 12.49 -3.76
C ALA A 21 14.47 12.01 -3.41
N ARG A 22 14.37 10.73 -3.04
CA ARG A 22 13.11 10.05 -2.73
C ARG A 22 13.28 9.06 -1.59
N HIS A 23 12.19 8.78 -0.88
CA HIS A 23 12.15 7.67 0.06
C HIS A 23 11.98 6.34 -0.71
N PRO A 24 12.74 5.27 -0.41
CA PRO A 24 12.82 4.06 -1.24
C PRO A 24 11.49 3.29 -1.36
N HIS A 25 10.59 3.47 -0.39
CA HIS A 25 9.29 2.81 -0.35
C HIS A 25 8.12 3.79 -0.49
N HIS A 26 8.35 4.93 -1.11
CA HIS A 26 7.32 5.93 -1.35
C HIS A 26 6.78 5.81 -2.79
N PRO A 27 5.45 5.80 -2.98
CA PRO A 27 4.87 5.78 -4.31
C PRO A 27 5.20 7.06 -5.09
N GLY A 28 5.29 6.96 -6.42
CA GLY A 28 5.54 8.13 -7.28
C GLY A 28 4.37 9.13 -7.25
N THR A 29 3.15 8.65 -7.02
CA THR A 29 1.94 9.45 -6.82
C THR A 29 1.09 8.81 -5.74
N TYR A 30 0.45 9.60 -4.88
CA TYR A 30 -0.49 9.10 -3.89
C TYR A 30 -1.51 10.19 -3.52
N VAL A 31 -2.64 9.77 -2.96
CA VAL A 31 -3.82 10.57 -2.66
C VAL A 31 -3.90 10.88 -1.18
N ILE A 32 -4.06 12.17 -0.85
CA ILE A 32 -4.40 12.63 0.49
C ILE A 32 -5.92 12.80 0.55
N SER A 33 -6.57 11.98 1.37
CA SER A 33 -8.03 12.00 1.58
C SER A 33 -8.46 12.49 2.95
N ASP A 34 -7.53 12.63 3.90
CA ASP A 34 -7.82 13.10 5.25
C ASP A 34 -8.12 14.62 5.23
N PRO A 35 -9.33 15.05 5.65
CA PRO A 35 -9.71 16.47 5.61
C PRO A 35 -8.78 17.39 6.40
N THR A 36 -8.16 16.89 7.47
CA THR A 36 -7.22 17.67 8.29
C THR A 36 -5.90 17.86 7.54
N GLU A 37 -5.43 16.82 6.85
CA GLU A 37 -4.22 16.89 6.03
C GLU A 37 -4.44 17.80 4.81
N ILE A 38 -5.61 17.71 4.17
CA ILE A 38 -6.01 18.63 3.08
C ILE A 38 -6.03 20.08 3.57
N GLY A 39 -6.72 20.34 4.69
CA GLY A 39 -6.80 21.68 5.28
C GLY A 39 -5.43 22.24 5.68
N ALA A 40 -4.50 21.41 6.14
CA ALA A 40 -3.14 21.83 6.46
C ALA A 40 -2.35 22.28 5.21
N VAL A 41 -2.48 21.55 4.10
CA VAL A 41 -1.85 21.93 2.83
C VAL A 41 -2.46 23.22 2.28
N GLU A 42 -3.79 23.35 2.31
CA GLU A 42 -4.49 24.56 1.88
C GLU A 42 -4.14 25.78 2.73
N ALA A 43 -4.05 25.62 4.06
CA ALA A 43 -3.63 26.69 4.97
C ALA A 43 -2.19 27.15 4.67
N ALA A 44 -1.26 26.21 4.48
CA ALA A 44 0.12 26.53 4.12
C ALA A 44 0.23 27.27 2.78
N ARG A 45 -0.64 26.95 1.80
CA ARG A 45 -0.73 27.66 0.52
C ARG A 45 -1.24 29.09 0.67
N ARG A 46 -2.29 29.30 1.48
CA ARG A 46 -2.85 30.65 1.74
C ARG A 46 -1.86 31.56 2.44
N GLN A 47 -1.11 31.03 3.40
CA GLN A 47 -0.12 31.81 4.14
C GLN A 47 1.03 32.27 3.22
N ASP A 48 1.52 31.38 2.36
CA ASP A 48 2.57 31.73 1.39
C ASP A 48 2.16 32.84 0.43
N ALA A 49 0.89 32.80 -0.04
CA ALA A 49 0.32 33.85 -0.88
C ALA A 49 0.16 35.21 -0.15
N ALA A 50 -0.06 35.19 1.17
CA ALA A 50 -0.12 36.40 1.97
C ALA A 50 1.28 36.99 2.25
N ASP A 51 2.28 36.14 2.45
CA ASP A 51 3.67 36.54 2.72
C ASP A 51 4.41 37.02 1.45
N HIS A 52 3.97 36.56 0.26
CA HIS A 52 4.52 36.95 -1.04
C HIS A 52 3.38 37.43 -1.97
N PRO A 53 2.80 38.63 -1.74
CA PRO A 53 1.76 39.17 -2.60
C PRO A 53 2.31 39.31 -4.02
N VAL A 54 1.68 38.63 -4.97
CA VAL A 54 2.02 38.76 -6.39
C VAL A 54 1.48 40.13 -6.84
N ASP A 55 2.31 40.92 -7.50
CA ASP A 55 1.88 42.20 -8.10
C ASP A 55 0.79 41.91 -9.16
N ASP A 56 -0.35 42.60 -9.08
CA ASP A 56 -1.61 42.33 -9.84
C ASP A 56 -1.48 42.55 -11.37
N THR A 57 -0.26 42.69 -11.90
CA THR A 57 0.02 42.96 -13.32
C THR A 57 0.30 41.71 -14.16
N PHE A 58 0.41 40.51 -13.55
CA PHE A 58 0.59 39.26 -14.27
C PHE A 58 -0.43 38.19 -13.83
N ASP A 59 -1.58 38.20 -14.50
CA ASP A 59 -2.53 37.08 -14.44
C ASP A 59 -1.93 35.89 -15.21
N CYS A 60 -1.31 34.97 -14.48
CA CYS A 60 -0.81 33.74 -15.06
C CYS A 60 -2.01 32.83 -15.40
N MET A 61 -2.35 32.72 -16.69
CA MET A 61 -3.44 31.86 -17.21
C MET A 61 -3.23 30.34 -17.02
N CYS A 62 -2.30 29.91 -16.16
CA CYS A 62 -2.11 28.50 -15.80
C CYS A 62 -3.05 28.04 -14.67
N ARG A 63 -3.99 28.90 -14.24
CA ARG A 63 -4.77 28.73 -13.02
C ARG A 63 -5.92 27.72 -13.13
N GLU A 64 -6.29 27.28 -14.33
CA GLU A 64 -7.51 26.47 -14.53
C GLU A 64 -7.31 24.97 -14.76
N ASP A 65 -6.12 24.48 -15.16
CA ASP A 65 -6.04 23.10 -15.68
C ASP A 65 -5.07 22.11 -15.01
N LEU A 66 -4.34 22.47 -13.94
CA LEU A 66 -3.49 21.49 -13.26
C LEU A 66 -3.50 21.68 -11.75
N HIS A 67 -3.98 20.67 -11.02
CA HIS A 67 -3.83 20.45 -9.58
C HIS A 67 -2.37 20.36 -9.08
N ALA A 68 -1.41 20.88 -9.85
CA ALA A 68 0.02 20.92 -9.59
C ALA A 68 0.49 22.38 -9.37
N GLU A 69 0.10 23.00 -8.25
CA GLU A 69 0.75 24.23 -7.77
C GLU A 69 1.28 24.04 -6.34
N HIS A 70 2.61 23.85 -6.25
CA HIS A 70 3.39 23.82 -5.00
C HIS A 70 4.38 24.99 -4.99
N ARG A 71 3.92 26.17 -4.54
CA ARG A 71 4.74 27.39 -4.58
C ARG A 71 5.37 27.83 -3.25
N GLY A 72 4.84 27.40 -2.10
CA GLY A 72 5.40 27.80 -0.79
C GLY A 72 6.36 26.80 -0.12
N PRO A 73 7.38 27.27 0.63
CA PRO A 73 8.32 26.41 1.37
C PRO A 73 7.63 25.48 2.37
N GLN A 74 6.58 25.96 3.04
CA GLN A 74 5.85 25.18 4.04
C GLN A 74 4.99 24.09 3.40
N ALA A 75 4.31 24.38 2.29
CA ALA A 75 3.56 23.38 1.53
C ALA A 75 4.50 22.30 0.97
N ARG A 76 5.68 22.69 0.46
CA ARG A 76 6.74 21.76 0.03
C ARG A 76 7.20 20.87 1.19
N ARG A 77 7.46 21.44 2.37
CA ARG A 77 7.87 20.68 3.56
C ARG A 77 6.81 19.67 4.04
N LEU A 78 5.52 20.02 3.97
CA LEU A 78 4.43 19.13 4.36
C LEU A 78 4.30 17.93 3.43
N LEU A 79 4.66 18.14 2.17
CA LEU A 79 4.53 17.14 1.11
C LEU A 79 5.83 16.35 0.92
N ASP A 80 7.00 16.89 1.26
CA ASP A 80 8.29 16.20 1.12
C ASP A 80 8.28 14.80 1.79
N PRO A 81 8.56 13.72 1.04
CA PRO A 81 8.53 12.35 1.56
C PRO A 81 9.64 12.05 2.58
N LEU A 82 10.71 12.85 2.57
CA LEU A 82 11.84 12.77 3.48
C LEU A 82 11.69 13.70 4.70
N SER A 83 10.69 14.60 4.69
CA SER A 83 10.39 15.48 5.82
C SER A 83 9.78 14.68 6.96
N GLN A 84 10.47 14.62 8.11
CA GLN A 84 10.01 13.87 9.29
C GLN A 84 8.65 14.33 9.83
N GLY A 85 8.30 15.61 9.63
CA GLY A 85 7.00 16.18 10.03
C GLY A 85 5.95 16.21 8.92
N GLY A 86 6.32 15.77 7.71
CA GLY A 86 5.47 15.77 6.52
C GLY A 86 4.35 14.73 6.59
N ILE A 87 3.33 14.92 5.77
CA ILE A 87 2.19 14.02 5.63
C ILE A 87 2.64 12.60 5.27
N PRO A 88 3.57 12.38 4.32
CA PRO A 88 4.09 11.04 4.05
C PRO A 88 4.68 10.34 5.27
N ALA A 89 5.45 11.05 6.10
CA ALA A 89 6.05 10.49 7.31
C ALA A 89 4.98 10.11 8.34
N ARG A 90 3.93 10.93 8.48
CA ARG A 90 2.77 10.61 9.34
C ARG A 90 2.04 9.37 8.88
N HIS A 91 1.85 9.21 7.57
CA HIS A 91 1.22 8.02 6.99
C HIS A 91 2.01 6.76 7.31
N ARG A 92 3.34 6.80 7.11
CA ARG A 92 4.23 5.69 7.48
C ARG A 92 4.17 5.40 8.97
N ALA A 93 4.18 6.42 9.83
CA ALA A 93 4.06 6.25 11.28
C ALA A 93 2.73 5.61 11.70
N ARG A 94 1.60 6.01 11.09
CA ARG A 94 0.28 5.38 11.31
C ARG A 94 0.30 3.90 10.91
N TRP A 95 0.93 3.57 9.79
CA TRP A 95 1.09 2.19 9.35
C TRP A 95 1.93 1.35 10.32
N VAL A 96 3.05 1.89 10.82
CA VAL A 96 3.87 1.23 11.85
C VAL A 96 3.06 0.98 13.12
N ALA A 97 2.28 1.98 13.57
CA ALA A 97 1.45 1.85 14.77
C ALA A 97 0.34 0.79 14.61
N ALA A 98 -0.14 0.58 13.38
CA ALA A 98 -1.14 -0.44 13.05
C ALA A 98 -0.55 -1.84 12.81
N ALA A 99 0.78 -1.99 12.78
CA ALA A 99 1.40 -3.29 12.59
C ALA A 99 1.17 -4.20 13.82
N PRO A 100 1.02 -5.53 13.61
CA PRO A 100 1.07 -6.51 14.70
C PRO A 100 2.28 -6.28 15.60
N ALA A 101 2.14 -6.53 16.91
CA ALA A 101 3.15 -6.18 17.90
C ALA A 101 4.54 -6.73 17.55
N GLU A 102 4.59 -7.98 17.10
CA GLU A 102 5.78 -8.72 16.70
C GLU A 102 6.42 -8.20 15.41
N LEU A 103 5.70 -7.37 14.65
CA LEU A 103 6.11 -6.80 13.36
C LEU A 103 6.41 -5.30 13.44
N ARG A 104 6.15 -4.62 14.57
CA ARG A 104 6.33 -3.16 14.67
C ARG A 104 7.75 -2.71 14.45
N GLU A 105 8.74 -3.44 14.96
CA GLU A 105 10.15 -3.10 14.75
C GLU A 105 10.54 -3.22 13.27
N TYR A 106 10.15 -4.31 12.63
CA TYR A 106 10.34 -4.52 11.19
C TYR A 106 9.64 -3.44 10.35
N ALA A 107 8.39 -3.09 10.71
CA ALA A 107 7.65 -2.02 10.08
C ALA A 107 8.34 -0.66 10.27
N ALA A 108 8.80 -0.35 11.49
CA ALA A 108 9.49 0.90 11.79
C ALA A 108 10.77 1.07 10.95
N ALA A 109 11.55 0.00 10.81
CA ALA A 109 12.77 -0.01 10.00
C ALA A 109 12.46 0.27 8.52
N LEU A 110 11.45 -0.38 7.94
CA LEU A 110 11.02 -0.12 6.56
C LEU A 110 10.46 1.31 6.40
N ALA A 111 9.71 1.81 7.38
CA ALA A 111 9.16 3.16 7.39
C ALA A 111 10.23 4.26 7.47
N ALA A 112 11.40 3.92 8.03
CA ALA A 112 12.59 4.75 8.03
C ALA A 112 13.41 4.65 6.72
N GLY A 113 13.05 3.73 5.82
CA GLY A 113 13.70 3.56 4.53
C GLY A 113 14.81 2.51 4.51
N GLU A 114 14.89 1.65 5.52
CA GLU A 114 15.85 0.54 5.50
C GLU A 114 15.47 -0.48 4.42
N GLU A 115 16.37 -0.77 3.48
CA GLU A 115 16.07 -1.69 2.38
C GLU A 115 16.14 -3.16 2.81
N GLY A 116 16.97 -3.50 3.79
CA GLY A 116 17.25 -4.87 4.23
C GLY A 116 16.99 -5.15 5.72
N PRO A 117 15.87 -4.73 6.32
CA PRO A 117 15.65 -4.90 7.75
C PRO A 117 15.60 -6.36 8.13
N ARG A 118 16.12 -6.65 9.32
CA ARG A 118 16.15 -8.00 9.88
C ARG A 118 14.73 -8.56 9.97
N ALA A 119 14.52 -9.72 9.35
CA ALA A 119 13.23 -10.39 9.42
C ALA A 119 12.95 -10.86 10.86
N PRO A 120 11.73 -10.63 11.37
CA PRO A 120 11.33 -11.12 12.69
C PRO A 120 11.25 -12.65 12.67
N HIS A 121 11.65 -13.27 13.79
CA HIS A 121 11.63 -14.72 13.95
C HIS A 121 10.29 -15.19 14.53
N GLY A 122 9.81 -16.35 14.10
CA GLY A 122 8.66 -17.02 14.72
C GLY A 122 7.28 -16.42 14.38
N VAL A 123 7.18 -15.47 13.46
CA VAL A 123 5.88 -14.89 13.07
C VAL A 123 5.10 -15.86 12.19
N PRO A 124 3.87 -16.27 12.58
CA PRO A 124 3.06 -17.18 11.78
C PRO A 124 2.62 -16.55 10.44
N PRO A 125 2.59 -17.31 9.34
CA PRO A 125 2.08 -16.80 8.06
C PRO A 125 0.64 -16.30 8.11
N ALA A 126 -0.20 -16.83 8.99
CA ALA A 126 -1.57 -16.33 9.19
C ALA A 126 -1.59 -14.85 9.65
N THR A 127 -0.65 -14.45 10.51
CA THR A 127 -0.49 -13.06 10.95
C THR A 127 -0.05 -12.17 9.78
N LEU A 128 0.89 -12.65 8.97
CA LEU A 128 1.37 -11.94 7.78
C LEU A 128 0.29 -11.80 6.72
N PHE A 129 -0.52 -12.84 6.50
CA PHE A 129 -1.67 -12.79 5.60
C PHE A 129 -2.73 -11.81 6.11
N SER A 130 -3.04 -11.82 7.41
CA SER A 130 -3.99 -10.87 8.00
C SER A 130 -3.50 -9.43 7.88
N TRP A 131 -2.19 -9.20 8.07
CA TRP A 131 -1.59 -7.88 7.88
C TRP A 131 -1.62 -7.41 6.42
N LEU A 132 -1.36 -8.31 5.46
CA LEU A 132 -1.49 -8.05 4.03
C LEU A 132 -2.96 -7.86 3.58
N GLY A 133 -3.88 -8.57 4.23
CA GLY A 133 -5.31 -8.51 3.98
C GLY A 133 -5.97 -7.27 4.56
N ALA A 134 -5.43 -6.74 5.66
CA ALA A 134 -5.83 -5.46 6.25
C ALA A 134 -5.47 -4.27 5.35
N VAL A 135 -4.71 -4.48 4.27
CA VAL A 135 -4.43 -3.46 3.26
C VAL A 135 -5.73 -3.08 2.56
N ARG A 136 -6.20 -1.89 2.95
CA ARG A 136 -7.45 -1.24 2.55
C ARG A 136 -7.56 -1.19 1.02
N ASP A 137 -8.72 -1.55 0.48
CA ASP A 137 -8.94 -1.55 -0.97
C ASP A 137 -8.69 -0.15 -1.58
N GLU A 138 -8.91 0.95 -0.82
CA GLU A 138 -8.37 2.30 -1.09
C GLU A 138 -8.20 3.06 0.25
N PRO A 139 -6.98 3.48 0.63
CA PRO A 139 -6.37 4.66 0.02
C PRO A 139 -4.94 4.42 -0.50
N ARG A 140 -4.63 5.01 -1.65
CA ARG A 140 -3.26 5.14 -2.16
C ARG A 140 -2.55 6.19 -1.34
N ASP A 141 -2.11 5.85 -0.14
CA ASP A 141 -1.36 6.76 0.74
C ASP A 141 0.15 6.50 0.66
N ALA A 142 0.98 7.26 1.38
CA ALA A 142 2.42 7.07 1.34
C ALA A 142 2.89 5.73 1.95
N ALA A 143 2.05 5.05 2.73
CA ALA A 143 2.33 3.75 3.32
C ALA A 143 1.85 2.58 2.44
N TRP A 144 1.10 2.85 1.38
CA TRP A 144 0.50 1.80 0.52
C TRP A 144 1.54 0.78 0.00
N LEU A 145 2.66 1.26 -0.56
CA LEU A 145 3.73 0.35 -1.03
C LEU A 145 4.37 -0.47 0.10
N LEU A 146 4.49 0.10 1.30
CA LEU A 146 4.99 -0.61 2.48
C LEU A 146 4.02 -1.70 2.91
N ALA A 147 2.72 -1.39 2.89
CA ALA A 147 1.66 -2.29 3.28
C ALA A 147 1.58 -3.54 2.37
N GLU A 148 1.94 -3.41 1.09
CA GLU A 148 2.05 -4.55 0.18
C GLU A 148 3.41 -5.26 0.26
N ARG A 149 4.52 -4.50 0.23
CA ARG A 149 5.87 -5.08 0.14
C ARG A 149 6.32 -5.74 1.43
N ALA A 150 6.02 -5.15 2.59
CA ALA A 150 6.53 -5.63 3.87
C ALA A 150 6.05 -7.06 4.18
N PRO A 151 4.72 -7.36 4.14
CA PRO A 151 4.27 -8.72 4.39
C PRO A 151 4.68 -9.68 3.26
N ALA A 152 4.65 -9.24 2.00
CA ALA A 152 5.00 -10.07 0.85
C ALA A 152 6.45 -10.56 0.89
N ARG A 153 7.39 -9.73 1.35
CA ARG A 153 8.80 -10.12 1.54
C ARG A 153 8.97 -11.24 2.56
N LEU A 154 8.27 -11.13 3.69
CA LEU A 154 8.31 -12.15 4.75
C LEU A 154 7.66 -13.45 4.29
N LEU A 155 6.51 -13.36 3.61
CA LEU A 155 5.81 -14.52 3.04
C LEU A 155 6.62 -15.23 1.96
N ALA A 156 7.33 -14.50 1.10
CA ALA A 156 8.17 -15.06 0.05
C ALA A 156 9.42 -15.80 0.57
N ALA A 157 9.78 -15.58 1.83
CA ALA A 157 10.85 -16.32 2.50
C ALA A 157 10.35 -17.60 3.21
N ALA A 158 9.03 -17.77 3.36
CA ALA A 158 8.43 -18.90 4.05
C ALA A 158 8.34 -20.15 3.15
N ALA A 159 8.38 -21.33 3.76
CA ALA A 159 8.16 -22.58 3.04
C ALA A 159 6.68 -22.71 2.60
N THR A 160 6.44 -23.34 1.45
CA THR A 160 5.08 -23.56 0.90
C THR A 160 4.14 -24.26 1.90
N GLU A 161 4.67 -25.18 2.72
CA GLU A 161 3.89 -25.89 3.74
C GLU A 161 3.43 -24.97 4.86
N GLN A 162 4.30 -24.05 5.30
CA GLN A 162 3.96 -23.03 6.30
C GLN A 162 2.91 -22.06 5.76
N LEU A 163 3.05 -21.65 4.48
CA LEU A 163 2.05 -20.82 3.80
C LEU A 163 0.70 -21.53 3.72
N ALA A 164 0.70 -22.81 3.35
CA ALA A 164 -0.52 -23.62 3.28
C ALA A 164 -1.19 -23.81 4.65
N TRP A 165 -0.40 -23.96 5.71
CA TRP A 165 -0.91 -23.99 7.07
C TRP A 165 -1.53 -22.63 7.44
N GLY A 166 -0.84 -21.53 7.14
CA GLY A 166 -1.34 -20.17 7.37
C GLY A 166 -2.70 -19.90 6.70
N VAL A 167 -2.93 -20.41 5.48
CA VAL A 167 -4.23 -20.30 4.80
C VAL A 167 -5.37 -20.99 5.57
N ARG A 168 -5.08 -22.04 6.34
CA ARG A 168 -6.09 -22.75 7.14
C ARG A 168 -6.44 -22.00 8.42
N GLU A 169 -5.43 -21.40 9.05
CA GLU A 169 -5.55 -20.73 10.34
C GLU A 169 -6.01 -19.27 10.24
N THR A 170 -6.00 -18.71 9.03
CA THR A 170 -6.32 -17.30 8.85
C THR A 170 -7.82 -17.03 8.76
N ASP A 171 -8.22 -15.83 9.17
CA ASP A 171 -9.59 -15.34 9.11
C ASP A 171 -9.97 -14.87 7.69
N ARG A 172 -11.12 -14.21 7.54
CA ARG A 172 -11.57 -13.70 6.24
C ARG A 172 -10.60 -12.68 5.65
N ALA A 173 -10.12 -11.73 6.46
CA ALA A 173 -9.23 -10.68 6.01
C ALA A 173 -7.89 -11.28 5.57
N GLY A 174 -7.35 -12.21 6.34
CA GLY A 174 -6.13 -12.89 5.93
C GLY A 174 -6.33 -13.86 4.76
N LEU A 175 -7.53 -14.37 4.48
CA LEU A 175 -7.79 -15.05 3.20
C LEU A 175 -7.70 -14.08 2.00
N ASP A 176 -8.14 -12.82 2.13
CA ASP A 176 -7.93 -11.80 1.10
C ASP A 176 -6.43 -11.54 0.90
N GLY A 177 -5.68 -11.41 1.99
CA GLY A 177 -4.22 -11.25 1.95
C GLY A 177 -3.51 -12.47 1.34
N ALA A 178 -3.96 -13.68 1.65
CA ALA A 178 -3.43 -14.90 1.07
C ALA A 178 -3.70 -14.98 -0.44
N VAL A 179 -4.94 -14.71 -0.87
CA VAL A 179 -5.29 -14.65 -2.30
C VAL A 179 -4.38 -13.67 -3.05
N ARG A 180 -4.21 -12.45 -2.51
CA ARG A 180 -3.28 -11.45 -3.07
C ARG A 180 -1.85 -11.98 -3.16
N PHE A 181 -1.33 -12.60 -2.11
CA PHE A 181 0.03 -13.13 -2.11
C PHE A 181 0.23 -14.25 -3.14
N PHE A 182 -0.65 -15.26 -3.19
CA PHE A 182 -0.55 -16.37 -4.15
C PHE A 182 -0.78 -15.90 -5.61
N ALA A 183 -1.51 -14.81 -5.82
CA ALA A 183 -1.66 -14.13 -7.12
C ALA A 183 -0.50 -13.18 -7.48
N SER A 184 0.37 -12.83 -6.53
CA SER A 184 1.50 -11.91 -6.75
C SER A 184 2.71 -12.55 -7.44
N GLU A 185 3.54 -11.76 -8.11
CA GLU A 185 4.80 -12.25 -8.70
C GLU A 185 5.80 -12.75 -7.64
N ALA A 186 5.74 -12.20 -6.42
CA ALA A 186 6.62 -12.60 -5.32
C ALA A 186 6.52 -14.11 -5.03
N PHE A 187 5.31 -14.67 -5.11
CA PHE A 187 5.10 -16.10 -4.98
C PHE A 187 5.71 -16.87 -6.17
N THR A 188 5.52 -16.43 -7.41
CA THR A 188 6.02 -17.18 -8.58
C THR A 188 7.53 -17.17 -8.71
N THR A 189 8.19 -16.05 -8.39
CA THR A 189 9.64 -15.89 -8.53
C THR A 189 10.40 -16.73 -7.52
N ARG A 190 9.89 -16.85 -6.29
CA ARG A 190 10.53 -17.64 -5.22
C ARG A 190 10.05 -19.09 -5.16
N HIS A 191 8.94 -19.43 -5.83
CA HIS A 191 8.41 -20.79 -5.90
C HIS A 191 8.19 -21.28 -7.36
N PRO A 192 9.25 -21.32 -8.19
CA PRO A 192 9.15 -21.44 -9.66
C PRO A 192 8.72 -22.82 -10.19
N LYS A 193 8.63 -23.86 -9.35
CA LYS A 193 8.19 -25.21 -9.76
C LYS A 193 7.17 -25.76 -8.78
N ARG A 194 5.90 -25.80 -9.20
CA ARG A 194 4.74 -26.40 -8.53
C ARG A 194 5.11 -27.61 -7.68
N ARG A 195 5.13 -27.48 -6.35
CA ARG A 195 4.84 -28.60 -5.44
C ARG A 195 4.02 -28.13 -4.25
N ARG A 196 2.72 -28.39 -4.40
CA ARG A 196 1.76 -28.78 -3.37
C ARG A 196 1.42 -27.70 -2.34
N VAL A 197 0.79 -26.61 -2.79
CA VAL A 197 -0.32 -26.10 -1.97
C VAL A 197 -1.30 -27.28 -1.84
N PRO A 198 -1.55 -27.80 -0.63
CA PRO A 198 -2.46 -28.93 -0.43
C PRO A 198 -3.86 -28.58 -0.90
N ASP A 199 -4.61 -29.58 -1.36
CA ASP A 199 -5.93 -29.40 -1.97
C ASP A 199 -6.88 -28.59 -1.08
N THR A 200 -6.84 -28.81 0.24
CA THR A 200 -7.61 -28.04 1.22
C THR A 200 -7.32 -26.53 1.17
N ALA A 201 -6.04 -26.14 1.14
CA ALA A 201 -5.65 -24.73 1.10
C ALA A 201 -5.96 -24.12 -0.28
N ARG A 202 -5.69 -24.87 -1.34
CA ARG A 202 -6.05 -24.49 -2.73
C ARG A 202 -7.54 -24.22 -2.87
N ASP A 203 -8.37 -25.14 -2.40
CA ASP A 203 -9.83 -25.04 -2.55
C ASP A 203 -10.41 -23.90 -1.73
N ARG A 204 -9.83 -23.61 -0.56
CA ARG A 204 -10.17 -22.44 0.24
C ARG A 204 -9.83 -21.14 -0.49
N LEU A 205 -8.62 -21.03 -1.05
CA LEU A 205 -8.19 -19.87 -1.84
C LEU A 205 -9.07 -19.64 -3.07
N LEU A 206 -9.33 -20.69 -3.87
CA LEU A 206 -10.14 -20.58 -5.08
C LEU A 206 -11.60 -20.24 -4.77
N ARG A 207 -12.17 -20.83 -3.72
CA ARG A 207 -13.54 -20.51 -3.26
C ARG A 207 -13.62 -19.05 -2.82
N HIS A 208 -12.67 -18.60 -2.01
CA HIS A 208 -12.63 -17.22 -1.52
C HIS A 208 -12.45 -16.21 -2.67
N ALA A 209 -11.52 -16.47 -3.59
CA ALA A 209 -11.27 -15.62 -4.75
C ALA A 209 -12.51 -15.46 -5.65
N ARG A 210 -13.29 -16.53 -5.88
CA ARG A 210 -14.53 -16.44 -6.67
C ARG A 210 -15.55 -15.47 -6.09
N SER A 211 -15.69 -15.47 -4.76
CA SER A 211 -16.71 -14.65 -4.09
C SER A 211 -16.23 -13.24 -3.78
N HIS A 212 -14.93 -13.04 -3.58
CA HIS A 212 -14.43 -11.79 -2.98
C HIS A 212 -13.32 -11.10 -3.80
N ARG A 213 -12.60 -11.83 -4.66
CA ARG A 213 -11.52 -11.27 -5.50
C ARG A 213 -11.51 -11.91 -6.90
N PRO A 214 -12.58 -11.72 -7.71
CA PRO A 214 -12.69 -12.38 -9.01
C PRO A 214 -11.58 -11.96 -10.00
N ALA A 215 -11.02 -10.76 -9.83
CA ALA A 215 -9.88 -10.29 -10.63
C ALA A 215 -8.61 -11.16 -10.47
N ASP A 216 -8.42 -11.75 -9.29
CA ASP A 216 -7.24 -12.58 -8.97
C ASP A 216 -7.44 -14.06 -9.35
N LEU A 217 -8.68 -14.46 -9.65
CA LEU A 217 -9.07 -15.86 -9.84
C LEU A 217 -8.33 -16.53 -11.00
N ALA A 218 -8.29 -15.90 -12.18
CA ALA A 218 -7.66 -16.49 -13.36
C ALA A 218 -6.15 -16.71 -13.16
N VAL A 219 -5.50 -15.83 -12.40
CA VAL A 219 -4.08 -15.95 -12.04
C VAL A 219 -3.88 -17.10 -11.04
N LEU A 220 -4.72 -17.18 -10.01
CA LEU A 220 -4.68 -18.28 -9.03
C LEU A 220 -4.95 -19.65 -9.68
N GLU A 221 -5.94 -19.76 -10.55
CA GLU A 221 -6.26 -21.02 -11.24
C GLU A 221 -5.10 -21.49 -12.12
N ARG A 222 -4.44 -20.56 -12.84
CA ARG A 222 -3.25 -20.87 -13.63
C ARG A 222 -2.10 -21.40 -12.79
N ARG A 223 -1.92 -20.86 -11.59
CA ARG A 223 -0.78 -21.17 -10.71
C ARG A 223 -1.01 -22.40 -9.85
N LEU A 224 -2.23 -22.57 -9.31
CA LEU A 224 -2.56 -23.57 -8.30
C LEU A 224 -3.19 -24.84 -8.88
N LEU A 225 -3.82 -24.81 -10.05
CA LEU A 225 -4.39 -26.00 -10.68
C LEU A 225 -3.31 -26.78 -11.42
N ARG A 226 -3.23 -28.10 -11.16
CA ARG A 226 -2.11 -28.93 -11.60
C ARG A 226 -2.28 -29.40 -13.05
N ALA A 227 -3.51 -29.61 -13.51
CA ALA A 227 -3.83 -30.08 -14.86
C ALA A 227 -5.09 -29.39 -15.45
N PRO A 228 -5.29 -29.43 -16.78
CA PRO A 228 -6.51 -28.95 -17.43
C PRO A 228 -7.78 -29.62 -16.88
N GLU A 229 -7.70 -30.90 -16.49
CA GLU A 229 -8.83 -31.67 -15.92
C GLU A 229 -9.37 -31.07 -14.61
N ASP A 230 -8.52 -30.41 -13.82
CA ASP A 230 -8.93 -29.75 -12.56
C ASP A 230 -9.88 -28.56 -12.79
N ARG A 231 -9.92 -28.00 -14.01
CA ARG A 231 -10.82 -26.90 -14.39
C ARG A 231 -12.23 -27.38 -14.74
N ILE A 232 -12.36 -28.59 -15.26
CA ILE A 232 -13.59 -29.10 -15.89
C ILE A 232 -14.55 -29.68 -14.84
N ARG A 233 -14.04 -30.17 -13.70
CA ARG A 233 -14.84 -30.86 -12.67
C ARG A 233 -15.78 -29.98 -11.84
N ARG A 234 -15.98 -28.71 -12.22
CA ARG A 234 -16.66 -27.68 -11.41
C ARG A 234 -17.67 -26.84 -12.20
N SER A 235 -18.32 -27.45 -13.19
CA SER A 235 -19.55 -26.91 -13.82
C SER A 235 -20.75 -27.28 -12.96
#